data_AF-M0J7F6-F1
#
_entry.id   AF-M0J7F6-F1
#
_cell.length_a   1.000
_cell.length_b   1.000
_cell.length_c   1.000
_cell.angle_alpha   90.00
_cell.angle_beta   90.00
_cell.angle_gamma   90.00
#
_symmetry.space_group_name_H-M   'P 1'
#
loop_
_entity.id
_entity.type
_entity.pdbx_description
1 polymer ?
#
loop_
_entity_poly.entity_id
_entity_poly.type
_entity_poly.pdbx_seq_one_letter_code
_entity_poly.pdbx_strand_id
1 'polypeptide(L)'
;MWKAGVARGMSRALLTDRQREILTDPDVDPDRRYQAVSRIRSRIQNQLREDCALLEEHHPDLYDELLEVVCDEANDTAATAEVDLTN
;
A
#
# COMPACT_ATOMS: atom_id res chain seq x y z
N MET A 1 4.32 -7.86 17.53
CA MET A 1 3.03 -8.55 17.82
C MET A 1 1.89 -7.65 17.35
N TRP A 2 1.64 -7.58 16.04
CA TRP A 2 0.48 -6.85 15.51
C TRP A 2 -0.72 -7.79 15.62
N LYS A 3 -1.67 -7.42 16.49
CA LYS A 3 -2.79 -8.29 16.88
C LYS A 3 -3.82 -8.35 15.76
N ALA A 4 -4.34 -9.56 15.56
CA ALA A 4 -5.61 -9.82 14.91
C ALA A 4 -6.70 -8.93 15.55
N GLY A 5 -7.37 -8.13 14.73
CA GLY A 5 -8.51 -7.32 15.15
C GLY A 5 -8.68 -6.05 14.35
N VAL A 6 -9.10 -6.14 13.08
CA VAL A 6 -9.82 -5.02 12.46
C VAL A 6 -11.30 -5.42 12.41
N ALA A 7 -12.07 -4.66 13.18
CA ALA A 7 -13.49 -4.84 13.39
C ALA A 7 -14.28 -4.81 12.08
N ARG A 8 -15.36 -5.61 12.07
CA ARG A 8 -16.44 -5.61 11.09
C ARG A 8 -16.94 -4.17 10.87
N GLY A 9 -16.56 -3.53 9.76
CA GLY A 9 -17.10 -2.22 9.35
C GLY A 9 -16.12 -1.22 8.73
N MET A 10 -14.80 -1.38 8.84
CA MET A 10 -13.88 -0.52 8.10
C MET A 10 -13.77 -0.97 6.64
N SER A 11 -14.16 -0.09 5.71
CA SER A 11 -13.94 -0.32 4.28
C SER A 11 -12.46 -0.59 4.04
N ARG A 12 -12.16 -1.64 3.27
CA ARG A 12 -10.79 -1.90 2.83
C ARG A 12 -10.34 -0.76 1.92
N ALA A 13 -9.11 -0.29 2.08
CA ALA A 13 -8.41 0.49 1.04
C ALA A 13 -7.98 -0.46 -0.09
N LEU A 14 -6.68 -0.57 -0.39
CA LEU A 14 -6.18 -1.42 -1.50
C LEU A 14 -6.18 -2.93 -1.20
N LEU A 15 -5.73 -3.31 0.01
CA LEU A 15 -5.48 -4.70 0.39
C LEU A 15 -6.66 -5.29 1.18
N THR A 16 -7.00 -6.54 0.86
CA THR A 16 -7.88 -7.34 1.73
C THR A 16 -7.10 -7.87 2.92
N ASP A 17 -7.79 -8.25 3.99
CA ASP A 17 -7.15 -8.84 5.17
C ASP A 17 -6.35 -10.09 4.81
N ARG A 18 -6.93 -10.95 3.96
CA ARG A 18 -6.25 -12.14 3.48
C ARG A 18 -4.99 -11.82 2.67
N GLN A 19 -4.97 -10.73 1.91
CA GLN A 19 -3.77 -10.31 1.18
C GLN A 19 -2.68 -9.81 2.14
N ARG A 20 -3.06 -9.07 3.19
CA ARG A 20 -2.11 -8.66 4.24
C ARG A 20 -1.48 -9.86 4.94
N GLU A 21 -2.29 -10.86 5.29
CA GLU A 21 -1.81 -12.13 5.85
C GLU A 21 -0.82 -12.80 4.89
N ILE A 22 -1.19 -12.99 3.62
CA ILE A 22 -0.32 -13.65 2.62
C ILE A 22 1.01 -12.90 2.42
N LEU A 23 1.01 -11.57 2.46
CA LEU A 23 2.24 -10.79 2.26
C LEU A 23 3.19 -10.84 3.45
N THR A 24 2.66 -11.08 4.65
CA THR A 24 3.42 -11.05 5.91
C THR A 24 3.80 -12.45 6.41
N ASP A 25 3.21 -13.50 5.84
CA ASP A 25 3.50 -14.90 6.16
C ASP A 25 4.76 -15.38 5.40
N PRO A 26 5.87 -15.71 6.10
CA PRO A 26 7.10 -16.17 5.47
C PRO A 26 7.00 -17.61 4.94
N ASP A 27 6.06 -18.41 5.46
CA ASP A 27 5.90 -19.83 5.13
C ASP A 27 4.80 -20.07 4.10
N VAL A 28 4.23 -19.00 3.53
CA VAL A 28 3.17 -19.10 2.54
C VAL A 28 3.66 -19.78 1.26
N ASP A 29 2.80 -20.63 0.71
CA ASP A 29 3.02 -21.26 -0.58
C ASP A 29 3.39 -20.24 -1.69
N PRO A 30 4.45 -20.49 -2.48
CA PRO A 30 4.92 -19.55 -3.49
C PRO A 30 3.86 -19.18 -4.54
N ASP A 31 3.02 -20.14 -4.97
CA ASP A 31 1.98 -19.87 -5.96
C ASP A 31 0.89 -18.99 -5.37
N ARG A 32 0.51 -19.21 -4.11
CA ARG A 32 -0.42 -18.32 -3.39
C ARG A 32 0.14 -16.92 -3.24
N ARG A 33 1.43 -16.78 -2.90
CA ARG A 33 2.10 -15.48 -2.83
C ARG A 33 2.10 -14.78 -4.17
N TYR A 34 2.47 -15.49 -5.23
CA TYR A 34 2.49 -14.97 -6.60
C TYR A 34 1.10 -14.48 -7.03
N GLN A 35 0.06 -15.28 -6.80
CA GLN A 35 -1.31 -14.89 -7.12
C GLN A 35 -1.77 -13.64 -6.34
N ALA A 36 -1.43 -13.55 -5.05
CA ALA A 36 -1.76 -12.37 -4.24
C ALA A 36 -1.07 -11.12 -4.79
N VAL A 37 0.24 -11.19 -5.06
CA VAL A 37 1.02 -10.08 -5.63
C VAL A 37 0.49 -9.67 -7.01
N SER A 38 0.20 -10.64 -7.87
CA SER A 38 -0.35 -10.38 -9.21
C SER A 38 -1.68 -9.63 -9.15
N ARG A 39 -2.59 -10.06 -8.26
CA ARG A 39 -3.87 -9.36 -8.05
C ARG A 39 -3.68 -7.95 -7.53
N ILE A 40 -2.78 -7.75 -6.56
CA ILE A 40 -2.48 -6.42 -6.01
C ILE A 40 -1.92 -5.50 -7.09
N ARG A 41 -0.97 -6.00 -7.88
CA ARG A 41 -0.39 -5.25 -9.00
C ARG A 41 -1.45 -4.81 -10.00
N SER A 42 -2.38 -5.70 -10.35
CA SER A 42 -3.49 -5.36 -11.23
C SER A 42 -4.40 -4.27 -10.64
N ARG A 43 -4.66 -4.29 -9.32
CA ARG A 43 -5.43 -3.21 -8.67
C ARG A 43 -4.70 -1.88 -8.74
N ILE A 44 -3.40 -1.86 -8.47
CA ILE A 44 -2.58 -0.63 -8.53
C ILE A 44 -2.59 -0.07 -9.95
N GLN A 45 -2.36 -0.92 -10.96
CA GLN A 45 -2.23 -0.45 -12.34
C GLN A 45 -3.57 -0.05 -12.96
N ASN A 46 -4.67 -0.71 -12.60
CA ASN A 46 -5.95 -0.46 -13.25
C ASN A 46 -6.87 0.37 -12.35
N GLN A 47 -7.36 -0.21 -11.25
CA GLN A 47 -8.35 0.44 -10.38
C GLN A 47 -7.82 1.70 -9.70
N LEU A 48 -6.68 1.61 -9.01
CA LEU A 48 -6.14 2.77 -8.29
C LEU A 48 -5.76 3.90 -9.25
N ARG A 49 -5.27 3.56 -10.45
CA ARG A 49 -4.98 4.57 -11.49
C ARG A 49 -6.25 5.29 -11.93
N GLU A 50 -7.33 4.56 -12.17
CA GLU A 50 -8.64 5.14 -12.51
C GLU A 50 -9.18 6.02 -11.38
N ASP A 51 -9.09 5.53 -10.13
CA ASP A 51 -9.50 6.28 -8.94
C ASP A 51 -8.69 7.58 -8.79
N CYS A 52 -7.36 7.52 -8.97
CA CYS A 52 -6.49 8.70 -8.95
C CYS A 52 -6.89 9.74 -10.00
N ALA A 53 -7.17 9.32 -11.23
CA ALA A 53 -7.58 10.25 -12.29
C ALA A 53 -8.92 10.94 -11.96
N LEU A 54 -9.88 10.19 -11.37
CA LEU A 54 -11.16 10.76 -10.93
C LEU A 54 -10.99 11.75 -9.78
N LEU A 55 -10.11 11.45 -8.83
CA LEU A 55 -9.81 12.36 -7.72
C LEU A 55 -9.12 13.62 -8.23
N GLU A 56 -8.11 13.50 -9.11
CA GLU A 56 -7.42 14.65 -9.70
C GLU A 56 -8.40 15.57 -10.45
N GLU A 57 -9.37 15.02 -11.18
CA GLU A 57 -10.35 15.79 -11.94
C GLU A 57 -11.44 16.45 -11.07
N HIS A 58 -11.96 15.74 -10.07
CA HIS A 58 -13.17 16.16 -9.37
C HIS A 58 -12.95 16.61 -7.92
N HIS A 59 -11.92 16.11 -7.26
CA HIS A 59 -11.62 16.34 -5.84
C HIS A 59 -10.10 16.41 -5.61
N PRO A 60 -9.42 17.44 -6.14
CA PRO A 60 -7.96 17.53 -6.12
C PRO A 60 -7.38 17.59 -4.69
N ASP A 61 -8.15 18.07 -3.71
CA ASP A 61 -7.79 18.04 -2.29
C ASP A 61 -7.62 16.60 -1.76
N LEU A 62 -8.52 15.69 -2.15
CA LEU A 62 -8.41 14.27 -1.79
C LEU A 62 -7.30 13.55 -2.56
N TYR A 63 -6.99 14.01 -3.77
CA TYR A 63 -5.86 13.49 -4.54
C TYR A 63 -4.54 13.88 -3.87
N ASP A 64 -4.40 15.13 -3.44
CA ASP A 64 -3.23 15.61 -2.70
C ASP A 64 -3.06 14.84 -1.37
N GLU A 65 -4.13 14.64 -0.59
CA GLU A 65 -4.10 13.83 0.64
C GLU A 65 -3.64 12.38 0.37
N LEU A 66 -4.11 11.78 -0.73
CA LEU A 66 -3.66 10.44 -1.14
C LEU A 66 -2.17 10.43 -1.49
N LEU A 67 -1.68 11.45 -2.21
CA LEU A 67 -0.27 11.55 -2.59
C LEU A 67 0.63 11.79 -1.39
N GLU A 68 0.21 12.61 -0.42
CA GLU A 68 0.94 12.82 0.84
C GLU A 68 1.14 11.49 1.56
N VAL A 69 0.07 10.71 1.78
CA VAL A 69 0.16 9.39 2.45
C VAL A 69 1.07 8.42 1.69
N VAL A 70 1.06 8.42 0.35
CA VAL A 70 1.86 7.49 -0.46
C VAL A 70 3.33 7.94 -0.59
N CYS A 71 3.59 9.24 -0.71
CA CYS A 71 4.91 9.80 -0.98
C CYS A 71 5.69 10.11 0.29
N ASP A 72 5.04 10.50 1.38
CA ASP A 72 5.72 10.81 2.64
C ASP A 72 6.32 9.56 3.27
N GLU A 73 5.65 8.40 3.20
CA GLU A 73 6.22 7.12 3.61
C GLU A 73 7.51 6.76 2.84
N ALA A 74 7.66 7.24 1.60
CA ALA A 74 8.86 7.00 0.78
C ALA A 74 10.01 7.96 1.13
N ASN A 75 9.72 9.19 1.57
CA ASN A 75 10.72 10.22 1.86
C ASN A 75 11.38 10.04 3.24
N ASP A 76 10.66 9.48 4.22
CA ASP A 76 11.24 9.12 5.52
C ASP A 76 12.35 8.06 5.41
N THR A 77 12.29 7.20 4.39
CA THR A 77 13.34 6.20 4.14
C THR A 77 14.59 6.81 3.49
N ALA A 78 14.44 7.87 2.69
CA ALA A 78 15.56 8.56 2.04
C ALA A 78 16.40 9.40 3.02
N ALA A 79 15.80 9.95 4.07
CA ALA A 79 16.50 10.77 5.06
C ALA A 79 17.50 9.99 5.96
N THR A 80 17.39 8.66 6.03
CA THR A 80 18.27 7.84 6.90
C THR A 80 19.57 7.41 6.21
N ALA A 81 19.68 7.53 4.88
CA ALA A 81 20.83 7.05 4.12
C ALA A 81 22.00 8.05 4.03
N GLU A 82 21.83 9.30 4.48
CA GLU A 82 22.84 10.37 4.27
C GLU A 82 23.76 10.63 5.48
N VAL A 83 23.61 9.92 6.61
CA VAL A 83 24.37 10.21 7.85
C VAL A 83 25.62 9.33 8.05
N ASP A 84 25.91 8.35 7.18
CA ASP A 84 26.96 7.33 7.44
C ASP A 84 28.23 7.42 6.56
N LEU A 85 28.54 8.59 5.97
CA LEU A 85 29.79 8.77 5.19
C LEU A 85 30.78 9.80 5.75
N THR A 86 30.61 10.23 7.00
CA THR A 86 31.63 11.00 7.71
C THR A 86 31.76 10.56 9.16
N ASN A 87 32.44 9.43 9.41
CA ASN A 87 33.39 9.31 10.53
C ASN A 87 34.33 8.10 10.37
#